data_AF-A0A7W0JYM5-F1
#
_entry.id   AF-A0A7W0JYM5-F1
#
_cell.length_a   1.000
_cell.length_b   1.000
_cell.length_c   1.000
_cell.angle_alpha   90.00
_cell.angle_beta   90.00
_cell.angle_gamma   90.00
#
_symmetry.space_group_name_H-M   'P 1'
#
loop_
_entity.id
_entity.type
_entity.pdbx_description
1 polymer ?
#
loop_
_entity_poly.entity_id
_entity_poly.type
_entity_poly.pdbx_seq_one_letter_code
_entity_poly.pdbx_strand_id
1 'polypeptide(L)'
;MTALLVAGLACAGPTPAPAPASVAPWLREDPQRCLLLRDLTEDMETMAQRCAEEFVRENGYTVSPATDDSTRWVLEVGEGGAWPRVFASREGTLADEATSSQCSMRQCLVLFRLRRQLLVCAYRAVTMSQVFTRLKLEPGGIRDMRCGDRRA
;
A
#
# COMPACT_ATOMS: atom_id res chain seq x y z
N MET A 1 51.36 54.73 -8.78
CA MET A 1 49.89 54.96 -8.76
C MET A 1 49.25 54.09 -9.82
N THR A 2 48.73 52.90 -9.48
CA THR A 2 47.55 52.31 -10.14
C THR A 2 47.01 51.22 -9.22
N ALA A 3 45.82 51.45 -8.65
CA ALA A 3 45.07 50.45 -7.89
C ALA A 3 44.13 49.71 -8.84
N LEU A 4 44.21 48.39 -8.88
CA LEU A 4 43.25 47.52 -9.56
C LEU A 4 42.29 46.94 -8.53
N LEU A 5 41.08 47.49 -8.51
CA LEU A 5 39.94 46.97 -7.76
C LEU A 5 39.38 45.74 -8.50
N VAL A 6 39.46 44.57 -7.87
CA VAL A 6 38.72 43.37 -8.30
C VAL A 6 37.37 43.39 -7.59
N ALA A 7 36.31 43.65 -8.35
CA ALA A 7 34.93 43.51 -7.88
C ALA A 7 34.57 42.03 -7.75
N GLY A 8 34.52 41.53 -6.50
CA GLY A 8 33.98 40.22 -6.20
C GLY A 8 32.46 40.25 -6.26
N LEU A 9 31.87 39.67 -7.30
CA LEU A 9 30.45 39.31 -7.34
C LEU A 9 30.20 38.26 -6.26
N ALA A 10 29.60 38.67 -5.14
CA ALA A 10 29.08 37.76 -4.14
C ALA A 10 27.82 37.09 -4.71
N CYS A 11 27.95 35.86 -5.20
CA CYS A 11 26.80 35.01 -5.49
C CYS A 11 26.04 34.77 -4.19
N ALA A 12 24.83 35.34 -4.09
CA ALA A 12 23.86 34.95 -3.08
C ALA A 12 23.54 33.46 -3.30
N GLY A 13 24.07 32.60 -2.43
CA GLY A 13 23.72 31.18 -2.43
C GLY A 13 22.23 31.01 -2.13
N PRO A 14 21.56 30.01 -2.73
CA PRO A 14 20.15 29.76 -2.49
C PRO A 14 19.92 29.47 -1.00
N THR A 15 18.98 30.21 -0.41
CA THR A 15 18.50 30.00 0.95
C THR A 15 18.05 28.54 1.09
N PRO A 16 18.51 27.79 2.11
CA PRO A 16 18.02 26.42 2.33
C PRO A 16 16.50 26.47 2.48
N ALA A 17 15.80 25.69 1.66
CA ALA A 17 14.36 25.52 1.78
C ALA A 17 14.04 25.08 3.21
N PRO A 18 12.98 25.60 3.84
CA PRO A 18 12.57 25.15 5.15
C PRO A 18 12.35 23.63 5.09
N ALA A 19 12.98 22.91 6.03
CA ALA A 19 12.80 21.47 6.17
C ALA A 19 11.30 21.16 6.26
N PRO A 20 10.80 20.12 5.56
CA PRO A 20 9.40 19.74 5.68
C PRO A 20 9.07 19.49 7.16
N ALA A 21 7.91 19.98 7.58
CA ALA A 21 7.43 19.83 8.95
C ALA A 21 7.63 18.38 9.42
N SER A 22 8.33 18.22 10.54
CA SER A 22 8.62 16.90 11.10
C SER A 22 7.30 16.16 11.33
N VAL A 23 7.07 15.16 10.50
CA VAL A 23 5.93 14.27 10.58
C VAL A 23 5.91 13.67 11.99
N ALA A 24 4.78 13.82 12.69
CA ALA A 24 4.70 13.46 14.10
C ALA A 24 4.98 11.96 14.31
N PRO A 25 5.56 11.53 15.45
CA PRO A 25 5.88 10.13 15.71
C PRO A 25 4.69 9.14 15.65
N TRP A 26 3.46 9.62 15.84
CA TRP A 26 2.22 8.85 15.68
C TRP A 26 1.71 8.78 14.22
N LEU A 27 2.35 9.55 13.34
CA LEU A 27 2.31 9.41 11.90
C LEU A 27 3.47 8.54 11.38
N ARG A 28 4.36 8.01 12.26
CA ARG A 28 5.26 6.92 11.84
C ARG A 28 4.38 5.84 11.27
N GLU A 29 4.61 5.53 10.01
CA GLU A 29 3.74 4.71 9.18
C GLU A 29 3.53 3.37 9.87
N ASP A 30 2.36 3.17 10.47
CA ASP A 30 1.85 1.83 10.67
C ASP A 30 1.65 1.27 9.26
N PRO A 31 2.47 0.30 8.79
CA PRO A 31 2.36 -0.21 7.43
C PRO A 31 1.02 -0.92 7.19
N GLN A 32 0.28 -1.22 8.27
CA GLN A 32 -1.06 -1.77 8.24
C GLN A 32 -2.14 -0.68 8.33
N ARG A 33 -1.82 0.60 8.16
CA ARG A 33 -2.77 1.70 8.07
C ARG A 33 -2.89 2.18 6.63
N CYS A 34 -4.11 2.55 6.23
CA CYS A 34 -4.32 3.23 4.97
C CYS A 34 -3.67 4.61 4.99
N LEU A 35 -2.76 4.84 4.04
CA LEU A 35 -2.01 6.10 3.90
C LEU A 35 -2.72 7.13 3.03
N LEU A 36 -3.82 6.74 2.37
CA LEU A 36 -4.63 7.64 1.57
C LEU A 36 -5.38 8.63 2.47
N LEU A 37 -5.45 9.89 2.03
CA LEU A 37 -6.30 10.88 2.67
C LEU A 37 -7.76 10.53 2.42
N ARG A 38 -8.53 10.45 3.49
CA ARG A 38 -9.97 10.19 3.42
C ARG A 38 -10.69 11.40 2.87
N ASP A 39 -11.38 11.21 1.74
CA ASP A 39 -12.42 12.11 1.29
C ASP A 39 -13.70 11.81 2.08
N LEU A 40 -14.30 12.83 2.71
CA LEU A 40 -15.54 12.67 3.48
C LEU A 40 -16.78 12.55 2.58
N THR A 41 -16.64 12.86 1.30
CA THR A 41 -17.70 12.72 0.29
C THR A 41 -17.74 11.32 -0.33
N GLU A 42 -16.66 10.54 -0.16
CA GLU A 42 -16.54 9.16 -0.61
C GLU A 42 -17.20 8.20 0.39
N ASP A 43 -17.86 7.16 -0.11
CA ASP A 43 -18.40 6.10 0.75
C ASP A 43 -17.30 5.21 1.34
N MET A 44 -17.66 4.41 2.35
CA MET A 44 -16.68 3.60 3.07
C MET A 44 -16.09 2.49 2.19
N GLU A 45 -16.91 1.89 1.32
CA GLU A 45 -16.57 0.80 0.43
C GLU A 45 -15.54 1.23 -0.62
N THR A 46 -15.69 2.43 -1.17
CA THR A 46 -14.79 3.01 -2.17
C THR A 46 -13.47 3.39 -1.53
N MET A 47 -13.50 4.02 -0.34
CA MET A 47 -12.27 4.28 0.43
C MET A 47 -11.56 2.98 0.81
N ALA A 48 -12.29 1.98 1.31
CA ALA A 48 -11.73 0.67 1.66
C ALA A 48 -11.09 -0.02 0.46
N GLN A 49 -11.74 0.04 -0.71
CA GLN A 49 -11.20 -0.49 -1.95
C GLN A 49 -9.86 0.15 -2.29
N ARG A 50 -9.79 1.48 -2.34
CA ARG A 50 -8.56 2.21 -2.66
C ARG A 50 -7.44 1.94 -1.65
N CYS A 51 -7.78 1.89 -0.37
CA CYS A 51 -6.83 1.51 0.69
C CYS A 51 -6.25 0.11 0.46
N ALA A 52 -7.08 -0.85 0.08
CA ALA A 52 -6.64 -2.23 -0.16
C ALA A 52 -5.81 -2.35 -1.44
N GLU A 53 -6.20 -1.65 -2.51
CA GLU A 53 -5.46 -1.61 -3.79
C GLU A 53 -4.06 -1.03 -3.59
N GLU A 54 -3.96 0.07 -2.85
CA GLU A 54 -2.67 0.65 -2.48
C GLU A 54 -1.85 -0.32 -1.63
N PHE A 55 -2.47 -0.95 -0.64
CA PHE A 55 -1.80 -1.92 0.22
C PHE A 55 -1.22 -3.10 -0.58
N VAL A 56 -1.99 -3.72 -1.48
CA VAL A 56 -1.51 -4.86 -2.27
C VAL A 56 -0.40 -4.46 -3.25
N ARG A 57 -0.48 -3.24 -3.81
CA ARG A 57 0.53 -2.67 -4.70
C ARG A 57 1.84 -2.43 -3.95
N GLU A 58 1.80 -1.70 -2.85
CA GLU A 58 2.97 -1.37 -2.03
C GLU A 58 3.64 -2.62 -1.43
N ASN A 59 2.86 -3.67 -1.16
CA ASN A 59 3.36 -4.94 -0.63
C ASN A 59 3.80 -5.94 -1.71
N GLY A 60 3.79 -5.55 -2.99
CA GLY A 60 4.36 -6.33 -4.10
C GLY A 60 3.53 -7.54 -4.53
N TYR A 61 2.21 -7.52 -4.31
CA TYR A 61 1.31 -8.59 -4.76
C TYR A 61 0.87 -8.46 -6.23
N THR A 62 1.02 -7.27 -6.79
CA THR A 62 0.69 -6.94 -8.18
C THR A 62 1.89 -7.18 -9.10
N VAL A 63 1.72 -6.95 -10.40
CA VAL A 63 2.83 -7.04 -11.39
C VAL A 63 3.70 -5.79 -11.43
N SER A 64 3.26 -4.72 -10.77
CA SER A 64 4.03 -3.50 -10.60
C SER A 64 5.03 -3.68 -9.46
N PRO A 65 6.23 -3.08 -9.56
CA PRO A 65 7.21 -3.19 -8.49
C PRO A 65 6.63 -2.63 -7.18
N ALA A 66 6.90 -3.32 -6.07
CA ALA A 66 6.74 -2.74 -4.74
C ALA A 66 7.55 -1.44 -4.69
N THR A 67 7.07 -0.44 -3.95
CA THR A 67 7.90 0.75 -3.72
C THR A 67 9.16 0.36 -2.96
N ASP A 68 10.25 1.07 -3.19
CA ASP A 68 11.49 0.94 -2.42
C ASP A 68 11.34 1.43 -0.96
N ASP A 69 10.11 1.81 -0.56
CA ASP A 69 9.79 2.31 0.75
C ASP A 69 9.52 1.17 1.75
N SER A 70 10.62 0.66 2.33
CA SER A 70 10.57 -0.48 3.25
C SER A 70 9.74 -0.25 4.52
N THR A 71 9.38 0.99 4.86
CA THR A 71 8.51 1.30 5.99
C THR A 71 7.08 0.79 5.80
N ARG A 72 6.69 0.49 4.55
CA ARG A 72 5.34 0.06 4.14
C ARG A 72 5.16 -1.45 4.06
N TRP A 73 6.27 -2.19 4.14
CA TRP A 73 6.26 -3.61 3.91
C TRP A 73 5.77 -4.35 5.16
N VAL A 74 4.71 -5.13 4.99
CA VAL A 74 4.10 -5.96 6.04
C VAL A 74 4.49 -7.41 5.77
N LEU A 75 4.86 -8.17 6.80
CA LEU A 75 4.95 -9.63 6.71
C LEU A 75 3.59 -10.23 7.06
N GLU A 76 3.04 -11.05 6.17
CA GLU A 76 1.78 -11.75 6.38
C GLU A 76 2.00 -13.11 7.05
N VAL A 77 0.90 -13.66 7.58
CA VAL A 77 0.92 -14.95 8.27
C VAL A 77 1.46 -16.06 7.35
N GLY A 78 2.52 -16.73 7.79
CA GLY A 78 3.16 -17.83 7.07
C GLY A 78 4.32 -17.40 6.16
N GLU A 79 4.58 -16.10 6.04
CA GLU A 79 5.75 -15.58 5.35
C GLU A 79 6.95 -15.49 6.30
N GLY A 80 8.15 -15.54 5.72
CA GLY A 80 9.39 -15.39 6.49
C GLY A 80 10.63 -15.40 5.60
N GLY A 81 11.73 -14.91 6.17
CA GLY A 81 13.01 -14.76 5.47
C GLY A 81 13.24 -13.34 4.96
N ALA A 82 14.23 -13.18 4.07
CA ALA A 82 14.60 -11.88 3.51
C ALA A 82 13.56 -11.37 2.51
N TRP A 83 13.35 -10.04 2.47
CA TRP A 83 12.38 -9.38 1.60
C TRP A 83 12.43 -9.79 0.11
N PRO A 84 13.61 -9.95 -0.54
CA PRO A 84 13.66 -10.44 -1.92
C PRO A 84 12.95 -11.78 -2.13
N ARG A 85 13.05 -12.69 -1.13
CA ARG A 85 12.35 -13.98 -1.17
C ARG A 85 10.84 -13.80 -0.98
N VAL A 86 10.44 -12.91 -0.08
CA VAL A 86 9.02 -12.60 0.16
C VAL A 86 8.40 -12.01 -1.11
N PHE A 87 9.01 -11.00 -1.72
CA PHE A 87 8.51 -10.38 -2.95
C PHE A 87 8.43 -11.36 -4.12
N ALA A 88 9.46 -12.21 -4.32
CA ALA A 88 9.42 -13.26 -5.34
C ALA A 88 8.25 -14.25 -5.15
N SER A 89 7.71 -14.38 -3.93
CA SER A 89 6.54 -15.21 -3.66
C SER A 89 5.20 -14.49 -3.91
N ARG A 90 5.19 -13.16 -3.78
CA ARG A 90 4.00 -12.29 -3.89
C ARG A 90 3.76 -11.77 -5.30
N GLU A 91 4.82 -11.51 -6.06
CA GLU A 91 4.77 -10.82 -7.34
C GLU A 91 3.75 -11.44 -8.30
N GLY A 92 2.86 -10.59 -8.83
CA GLY A 92 1.84 -10.96 -9.80
C GLY A 92 0.83 -12.01 -9.31
N THR A 93 0.67 -12.19 -7.99
CA THR A 93 -0.28 -13.16 -7.44
C THR A 93 -1.72 -12.65 -7.41
N LEU A 94 -1.92 -11.33 -7.26
CA LEU A 94 -3.21 -10.66 -7.22
C LEU A 94 -3.43 -9.77 -8.45
N ALA A 95 -4.70 -9.52 -8.78
CA ALA A 95 -5.09 -8.45 -9.69
C ALA A 95 -4.77 -7.07 -9.10
N ASP A 96 -4.59 -6.09 -9.98
CA ASP A 96 -4.24 -4.73 -9.58
C ASP A 96 -5.45 -4.00 -8.97
N GLU A 97 -6.65 -4.31 -9.46
CA GLU A 97 -7.93 -3.74 -9.00
C GLU A 97 -8.72 -4.77 -8.19
N ALA A 98 -9.44 -4.26 -7.19
CA ALA A 98 -10.37 -5.08 -6.43
C ALA A 98 -11.59 -5.46 -7.28
N THR A 99 -12.09 -6.67 -7.08
CA THR A 99 -13.34 -7.15 -7.68
C THR A 99 -14.59 -6.70 -6.91
N SER A 100 -14.47 -6.47 -5.60
CA SER A 100 -15.53 -5.91 -4.77
C SER A 100 -15.02 -5.52 -3.40
N SER A 101 -15.69 -4.56 -2.78
CA SER A 101 -15.56 -4.22 -1.37
C SER A 101 -16.90 -4.39 -0.65
N GLN A 102 -16.84 -4.78 0.63
CA GLN A 102 -17.98 -4.85 1.52
C GLN A 102 -17.55 -4.36 2.90
N CYS A 103 -18.24 -3.35 3.43
CA CYS A 103 -17.98 -2.83 4.76
C CYS A 103 -19.13 -3.12 5.71
N SER A 104 -18.78 -3.26 6.99
CA SER A 104 -19.71 -3.35 8.11
C SER A 104 -19.28 -2.35 9.18
N MET A 105 -20.08 -2.21 10.24
CA MET A 105 -19.76 -1.37 11.41
C MET A 105 -18.51 -1.82 12.20
N ARG A 106 -17.79 -2.86 11.76
CA ARG A 106 -16.61 -3.40 12.46
C ARG A 106 -15.42 -3.55 11.54
N GLN A 107 -15.66 -4.05 10.33
CA GLN A 107 -14.62 -4.42 9.39
C GLN A 107 -15.05 -4.16 7.95
N CYS A 108 -14.06 -3.91 7.11
CA CYS A 108 -14.17 -3.94 5.65
C CYS A 108 -13.39 -5.13 5.11
N LEU A 109 -13.93 -5.72 4.06
CA LEU A 109 -13.36 -6.84 3.32
C LEU A 109 -13.35 -6.48 1.83
N VAL A 110 -12.19 -6.61 1.22
CA VAL A 110 -11.97 -6.26 -0.19
C VAL A 110 -11.38 -7.46 -0.91
N LEU A 111 -11.98 -7.83 -2.04
CA LEU A 111 -11.64 -9.05 -2.76
C LEU A 111 -10.81 -8.78 -4.00
N PHE A 112 -9.69 -9.49 -4.10
CA PHE A 112 -8.81 -9.47 -5.25
C PHE A 112 -8.84 -10.82 -5.95
N ARG A 113 -8.90 -10.80 -7.27
CA ARG A 113 -8.81 -12.02 -8.08
C ARG A 113 -7.37 -12.55 -8.04
N LEU A 114 -7.20 -13.85 -7.82
CA LEU A 114 -5.90 -14.52 -7.97
C LEU A 114 -5.52 -14.62 -9.45
N ARG A 115 -4.27 -14.28 -9.79
CA ARG A 115 -3.72 -14.41 -11.15
C ARG A 115 -2.92 -15.70 -11.38
N ARG A 116 -2.27 -16.23 -10.33
CA ARG A 116 -1.33 -17.36 -10.45
C ARG A 116 -2.01 -18.73 -10.60
N GLN A 117 -3.29 -18.84 -10.25
CA GLN A 117 -4.07 -20.08 -10.38
C GLN A 117 -4.88 -20.09 -11.68
N LEU A 118 -4.19 -20.27 -12.82
CA LEU A 118 -4.81 -20.21 -14.15
C LEU A 118 -5.98 -21.19 -14.35
N LEU A 119 -6.00 -22.29 -13.60
CA LEU A 119 -7.03 -23.34 -13.71
C LEU A 119 -8.22 -23.16 -12.77
N VAL A 120 -8.11 -22.30 -11.75
CA VAL A 120 -9.16 -22.12 -10.74
C VAL A 120 -9.40 -20.63 -10.51
N CYS A 121 -10.61 -20.18 -10.86
CA CYS A 121 -11.03 -18.83 -10.51
C CYS A 121 -11.26 -18.75 -8.99
N ALA A 122 -10.41 -17.97 -8.33
CA ALA A 122 -10.47 -17.76 -6.89
C ALA A 122 -10.12 -16.32 -6.50
N TYR A 123 -10.60 -15.92 -5.33
CA TYR A 123 -10.41 -14.60 -4.74
C TYR A 123 -9.69 -14.71 -3.39
N ARG A 124 -8.87 -13.70 -3.10
CA ARG A 124 -8.29 -13.49 -1.77
C ARG A 124 -8.76 -12.17 -1.20
N ALA A 125 -9.02 -12.17 0.11
CA ALA A 125 -9.50 -11.00 0.81
C ALA A 125 -8.35 -10.21 1.44
N VAL A 126 -8.39 -8.89 1.31
CA VAL A 126 -7.77 -7.96 2.25
C VAL A 126 -8.83 -7.57 3.26
N THR A 127 -8.50 -7.62 4.55
CA THR A 127 -9.38 -7.16 5.62
C THR A 127 -8.77 -5.97 6.34
N MET A 128 -9.64 -5.08 6.85
CA MET A 128 -9.25 -3.90 7.61
C MET A 128 -10.37 -3.47 8.57
N SER A 129 -10.04 -2.66 9.57
CA SER A 129 -11.04 -2.02 10.43
C SER A 129 -11.86 -0.98 9.67
N GLN A 130 -13.03 -0.59 10.19
CA GLN A 130 -13.82 0.53 9.64
C GLN A 130 -13.12 1.91 9.64
N VAL A 131 -12.04 2.08 10.41
CA VAL A 131 -11.20 3.29 10.39
C VAL A 131 -9.95 3.13 9.50
N PHE A 132 -9.97 2.13 8.61
CA PHE A 132 -8.93 1.86 7.61
C PHE A 132 -7.53 1.63 8.22
N THR A 133 -7.49 0.86 9.30
CA THR A 133 -6.28 0.34 9.97
C THR A 133 -6.31 -1.18 10.03
N ARG A 134 -5.22 -1.81 10.47
CA ARG A 134 -5.06 -3.27 10.55
C ARG A 134 -5.29 -3.96 9.20
N LEU A 135 -4.82 -3.32 8.12
CA LEU A 135 -4.79 -3.91 6.80
C LEU A 135 -3.93 -5.19 6.85
N LYS A 136 -4.50 -6.27 6.34
CA LYS A 136 -3.85 -7.56 6.22
C LYS A 136 -4.46 -8.35 5.08
N LEU A 137 -3.66 -9.19 4.45
CA LEU A 137 -4.12 -10.19 3.50
C LEU A 137 -4.56 -11.45 4.26
N GLU A 138 -5.75 -11.96 3.98
CA GLU A 138 -6.20 -13.21 4.58
C GLU A 138 -5.33 -14.38 4.09
N PRO A 139 -5.01 -15.36 4.97
CA PRO A 139 -4.16 -16.49 4.60
C PRO A 139 -4.74 -17.24 3.41
N GLY A 140 -3.90 -17.56 2.43
CA GLY A 140 -4.31 -18.22 1.18
C GLY A 140 -4.64 -19.71 1.29
N GLY A 141 -4.89 -20.34 0.13
CA GLY A 141 -5.07 -21.79 0.01
C GLY A 141 -6.52 -22.20 0.20
N ILE A 142 -6.83 -22.92 1.27
CA ILE A 142 -8.20 -23.40 1.55
C ILE A 142 -9.19 -22.28 1.87
N ARG A 143 -8.70 -21.07 2.18
CA ARG A 143 -9.52 -19.90 2.50
C ARG A 143 -9.74 -18.99 1.29
N ASP A 144 -9.10 -19.29 0.15
CA ASP A 144 -9.38 -18.56 -1.09
C ASP A 144 -10.80 -18.90 -1.55
N MET A 145 -11.61 -17.88 -1.84
CA MET A 145 -13.01 -18.06 -2.22
C MET A 145 -13.12 -18.36 -3.70
N ARG A 146 -13.75 -19.47 -4.08
CA ARG A 146 -13.92 -19.83 -5.50
C ARG A 146 -15.00 -18.97 -6.14
N CYS A 147 -14.84 -18.65 -7.42
CA CYS A 147 -15.78 -17.76 -8.11
C CYS A 147 -17.22 -18.29 -8.18
N GLY A 148 -17.41 -19.60 -8.11
CA GLY A 148 -18.74 -20.24 -8.06
C GLY A 148 -19.47 -20.07 -6.73
N ASP A 149 -18.74 -19.84 -5.63
CA ASP A 149 -19.28 -19.76 -4.27
C ASP A 149 -19.81 -18.35 -3.94
N ARG A 150 -19.63 -17.38 -4.86
CA ARG A 150 -20.09 -15.99 -4.71
C ARG A 150 -21.61 -15.81 -4.85
N ARG A 151 -22.38 -16.88 -5.05
CA ARG A 151 -23.85 -16.84 -5.04
C ARG A 151 -24.40 -17.24 -3.67
N ALA A 152 -24.42 -16.28 -2.75
CA ALA A 152 -25.32 -16.27 -1.60
C ALA A 152 -25.49 -14.82 -1.12
#